data_AF-A0A1W9SVM6-F1
#
_entry.id   AF-A0A1W9SVM6-F1
#
_cell.length_a   1.000
_cell.length_b   1.000
_cell.length_c   1.000
_cell.angle_alpha   90.00
_cell.angle_beta   90.00
_cell.angle_gamma   90.00
#
_symmetry.space_group_name_H-M   'P 1'
#
loop_
_entity.id
_entity.type
_entity.pdbx_description
1 polymer ?
#
loop_
_entity_poly.entity_id
_entity_poly.type
_entity_poly.pdbx_seq_one_letter_code
_entity_poly.pdbx_strand_id
1 'polypeptide(L)'
;MQNTKALPVPTIKRLPLYLSFLKSYEKNETNHISAPEIAKELHIDSTQITKDFSYLNVKGKTKIGYETNTLISVIEDYLGYHRLRKAFIVPYRQIRRKVR
;
A
#
# COMPACT_ATOMS: atom_id res chain seq x y z
N MET A 1 7.53 -8.23 23.47
CA MET A 1 6.73 -9.05 22.53
C MET A 1 5.99 -8.07 21.61
N GLN A 2 6.57 -7.73 20.45
CA GLN A 2 5.93 -6.77 19.53
C GLN A 2 4.83 -7.51 18.77
N ASN A 3 3.59 -7.20 19.12
CA ASN A 3 2.40 -7.79 18.54
C ASN A 3 2.37 -7.45 17.04
N THR A 4 2.77 -8.38 16.17
CA THR A 4 2.67 -8.24 14.72
C THR A 4 1.20 -8.24 14.34
N LYS A 5 0.55 -7.08 14.47
CA LYS A 5 -0.80 -6.85 13.97
C LYS A 5 -0.74 -7.13 12.47
N ALA A 6 -1.15 -8.34 12.08
CA ALA A 6 -1.18 -8.74 10.69
C ALA A 6 -2.03 -7.71 9.95
N LEU A 7 -1.42 -7.03 8.96
CA LEU A 7 -2.15 -6.11 8.11
C LEU A 7 -3.35 -6.86 7.52
N PRO A 8 -4.56 -6.29 7.55
CA PRO A 8 -5.68 -6.86 6.85
C PRO A 8 -5.29 -7.11 5.39
N VAL A 9 -5.57 -8.31 4.87
CA VAL A 9 -5.43 -8.63 3.43
C VAL A 9 -5.97 -7.51 2.51
N PRO A 10 -7.12 -6.86 2.79
CA PRO A 10 -7.58 -5.75 1.96
C PRO A 10 -6.65 -4.53 1.99
N THR A 11 -5.98 -4.23 3.10
CA THR A 11 -5.01 -3.13 3.19
C THR A 11 -3.79 -3.43 2.33
N ILE A 12 -3.25 -4.65 2.40
CA ILE A 12 -2.10 -5.06 1.58
C ILE A 12 -2.40 -4.94 0.08
N LYS A 13 -3.60 -5.32 -0.36
CA LYS A 13 -4.03 -5.17 -1.76
C LYS A 13 -4.14 -3.70 -2.20
N ARG A 14 -4.33 -2.77 -1.27
CA ARG A 14 -4.50 -1.32 -1.54
C ARG A 14 -3.20 -0.53 -1.46
N LEU A 15 -2.18 -1.02 -0.75
CA LEU A 15 -0.83 -0.43 -0.72
C LEU A 15 -0.23 -0.11 -2.11
N PRO A 16 -0.25 -1.02 -3.10
CA PRO A 16 0.31 -0.71 -4.42
C PRO A 16 -0.50 0.37 -5.18
N LEU A 17 -1.80 0.48 -4.92
CA LEU A 17 -2.64 1.57 -5.46
C LEU A 17 -2.20 2.91 -4.89
N TYR A 18 -2.05 3.01 -3.55
CA TYR A 18 -1.54 4.22 -2.90
C TYR A 18 -0.15 4.58 -3.45
N LEU A 19 0.77 3.61 -3.57
CA LEU A 19 2.11 3.83 -4.10
C LEU A 19 2.10 4.41 -5.52
N SER A 20 1.29 3.84 -6.41
CA SER A 20 1.20 4.28 -7.81
C SER A 20 0.67 5.70 -7.92
N PHE A 21 -0.33 6.02 -7.11
CA PHE A 21 -0.87 7.38 -7.03
C PHE A 21 0.16 8.36 -6.46
N LEU A 22 0.83 8.03 -5.36
CA LEU A 22 1.84 8.89 -4.74
C LEU A 22 3.02 9.16 -5.66
N LYS A 23 3.50 8.16 -6.42
CA LYS A 23 4.56 8.37 -7.43
C LYS A 23 4.11 9.28 -8.57
N SER A 24 2.84 9.17 -8.96
CA SER A 24 2.26 10.08 -9.97
C SER A 24 2.13 11.49 -9.40
N TYR A 25 1.80 11.62 -8.12
CA TYR A 25 1.65 12.88 -7.41
C TYR A 25 3.00 13.57 -7.15
N GLU A 26 4.04 12.82 -6.77
CA GLU A 26 5.42 13.30 -6.57
C GLU A 26 5.95 14.03 -7.81
N LYS A 27 5.59 13.55 -9.01
CA LYS A 27 5.96 14.17 -10.29
C LYS A 27 5.38 15.59 -10.48
N ASN A 28 4.36 15.98 -9.71
CA ASN A 28 3.74 17.30 -9.75
C ASN A 28 4.37 18.30 -8.74
N GLU A 29 5.56 18.00 -8.20
CA GLU A 29 6.35 18.85 -7.28
C GLU A 29 5.65 19.22 -5.94
N THR A 30 4.55 18.54 -5.61
CA THR A 30 3.82 18.72 -4.35
C THR A 30 4.38 17.82 -3.25
N ASN A 31 5.16 18.43 -2.35
CA ASN A 31 5.82 17.71 -1.24
C ASN A 31 4.86 17.19 -0.16
N HIS A 32 3.60 17.66 -0.15
CA HIS A 32 2.63 17.31 0.88
C HIS A 32 1.30 16.91 0.25
N ILE A 33 0.68 15.88 0.83
CA ILE A 33 -0.63 15.38 0.41
C ILE A 33 -1.52 15.13 1.62
N SER A 34 -2.79 15.51 1.51
CA SER A 34 -3.78 15.36 2.57
C SER A 34 -4.61 14.07 2.40
N ALA A 35 -4.99 13.41 3.51
CA ALA A 35 -5.91 12.25 3.46
C ALA A 35 -7.17 12.46 2.60
N PRO A 36 -7.89 13.61 2.68
CA PRO A 36 -9.05 13.87 1.83
C PRO A 36 -8.73 13.99 0.33
N GLU A 37 -7.53 14.41 -0.05
CA GLU A 37 -7.13 14.48 -1.46
C GLU A 37 -6.94 13.06 -2.02
N ILE A 38 -6.23 12.22 -1.28
CA ILE A 38 -6.06 10.79 -1.61
C ILE A 38 -7.42 10.09 -1.68
N ALA A 39 -8.32 10.40 -0.75
CA ALA A 39 -9.67 9.86 -0.69
C ALA A 39 -10.47 10.18 -1.95
N LYS A 40 -10.37 11.43 -2.42
CA LYS A 40 -11.07 11.91 -3.60
C LYS A 40 -10.55 11.26 -4.87
N GLU A 41 -9.23 11.11 -5.01
CA GLU A 41 -8.64 10.51 -6.21
C GLU A 41 -8.89 9.00 -6.30
N LEU A 42 -8.69 8.29 -5.18
CA LEU A 42 -8.84 6.83 -5.17
C LEU A 42 -10.27 6.36 -4.95
N HIS A 43 -11.21 7.29 -4.73
CA HIS A 43 -12.60 7.01 -4.35
C HIS A 43 -12.70 6.09 -3.11
N ILE A 44 -11.82 6.30 -2.12
CA ILE A 44 -11.77 5.55 -0.86
C ILE A 44 -12.08 6.50 0.30
N ASP A 45 -12.81 6.06 1.31
CA ASP A 45 -13.07 6.86 2.51
C ASP A 45 -11.77 7.31 3.22
N SER A 46 -11.69 8.60 3.57
CA SER A 46 -10.56 9.16 4.32
C SER A 46 -10.32 8.45 5.66
N THR A 47 -11.39 7.97 6.30
CA THR A 47 -11.34 7.15 7.51
C THR A 47 -10.59 5.83 7.26
N GLN A 48 -10.81 5.21 6.10
CA GLN A 48 -10.17 3.94 5.75
C GLN A 48 -8.70 4.13 5.40
N ILE A 49 -8.37 5.22 4.69
CA ILE A 49 -7.00 5.63 4.40
C ILE A 49 -6.23 5.90 5.70
N THR A 50 -6.84 6.64 6.64
CA THR A 50 -6.21 6.96 7.93
C THR A 50 -5.95 5.69 8.75
N LYS A 51 -6.87 4.72 8.71
CA LYS A 51 -6.66 3.39 9.32
C LYS A 51 -5.48 2.66 8.66
N ASP A 52 -5.47 2.58 7.33
CA ASP A 52 -4.39 1.93 6.57
C ASP A 52 -3.03 2.57 6.88
N PHE A 53 -2.94 3.91 6.94
CA PHE A 53 -1.71 4.64 7.26
C PHE A 53 -1.31 4.52 8.73
N SER A 54 -2.29 4.44 9.64
CA SER A 54 -2.03 4.14 11.05
C SER A 54 -1.32 2.80 11.21
N TYR A 55 -1.67 1.79 10.40
CA TYR A 55 -0.96 0.51 10.40
C TYR A 55 0.47 0.62 9.86
N LEU A 56 0.73 1.51 8.90
CA LEU A 56 2.07 1.76 8.37
C LEU A 56 2.96 2.56 9.36
N ASN A 57 2.46 2.85 10.56
CA ASN A 57 3.10 3.68 11.58
C ASN A 57 3.42 5.10 11.09
N VAL A 58 2.72 5.55 10.04
CA VAL A 58 2.82 6.91 9.52
C VAL A 58 1.95 7.80 10.41
N LYS A 59 2.59 8.60 11.25
CA LYS A 59 1.89 9.64 12.03
C LYS A 59 1.78 10.90 11.18
N GLY A 60 0.60 11.12 10.60
CA GLY A 60 0.30 12.37 9.91
C GLY A 60 0.41 13.55 10.87
N LYS A 61 0.98 14.67 10.40
CA LYS A 61 0.88 15.93 11.13
C LYS A 61 -0.51 16.50 10.86
N THR A 62 -1.36 16.51 11.88
CA THR A 62 -2.64 17.20 11.84
C THR A 62 -2.41 18.62 11.31
N LYS A 63 -3.16 19.01 10.27
CA LYS A 63 -3.15 20.34 9.60
C LYS A 63 -2.17 20.56 8.43
N ILE A 64 -1.12 19.73 8.26
CA ILE A 64 -0.16 19.84 7.12
C ILE A 64 -0.35 18.69 6.12
N GLY A 65 -0.86 17.55 6.60
CA GLY A 65 -1.00 16.33 5.79
C GLY A 65 0.17 15.38 6.01
N TYR A 66 0.46 14.58 4.99
CA TYR A 66 1.55 13.63 4.96
C TYR A 66 2.57 14.04 3.91
N GLU A 67 3.85 13.81 4.20
CA GLU A 67 4.91 14.04 3.22
C GLU A 67 4.91 12.91 2.19
N THR A 68 4.80 13.26 0.90
CA THR A 68 4.67 12.30 -0.20
C THR A 68 5.87 11.33 -0.23
N ASN A 69 7.10 11.85 -0.11
CA ASN A 69 8.34 11.07 -0.12
C ASN A 69 8.44 10.09 1.04
N THR A 70 8.10 10.54 2.25
CA THR A 70 8.10 9.67 3.44
C THR A 70 7.06 8.57 3.30
N LEU A 71 5.87 8.88 2.75
CA LEU A 71 4.83 7.88 2.54
C LEU A 71 5.25 6.81 1.52
N ILE A 72 5.83 7.22 0.40
CA ILE A 72 6.37 6.32 -0.64
C ILE A 72 7.40 5.38 -0.01
N SER A 73 8.37 5.94 0.71
CA SER A 73 9.46 5.17 1.34
C SER A 73 8.92 4.13 2.33
N VAL A 74 7.96 4.51 3.17
CA VAL A 74 7.34 3.58 4.13
C VAL A 74 6.55 2.49 3.42
N ILE A 75 5.75 2.84 2.40
CA ILE A 75 4.97 1.85 1.64
C ILE A 75 5.90 0.89 0.89
N GLU A 76 7.00 1.37 0.32
CA GLU A 76 8.00 0.53 -0.36
C GLU A 76 8.72 -0.42 0.59
N ASP A 77 9.10 0.06 1.78
CA ASP A 77 9.69 -0.75 2.84
C ASP A 77 8.70 -1.84 3.31
N TYR A 78 7.42 -1.47 3.52
CA TYR A 78 6.36 -2.40 3.92
C TYR A 78 6.01 -3.44 2.86
N LEU A 79 5.93 -3.05 1.59
CA LEU A 79 5.73 -4.00 0.48
C LEU A 79 6.93 -4.95 0.36
N GLY A 80 8.05 -4.59 0.98
CA GLY A 80 9.26 -5.39 0.94
C GLY A 80 9.87 -5.36 -0.45
N TYR A 81 9.80 -4.23 -1.16
CA TYR A 81 10.64 -4.03 -2.35
C TYR A 81 12.14 -4.18 -1.99
N HIS A 82 12.50 -4.05 -0.70
CA HIS A 82 13.82 -4.36 -0.16
C HIS A 82 14.05 -5.83 0.23
N ARG A 83 13.01 -6.68 0.23
CA ARG A 83 13.13 -8.13 0.46
C ARG A 83 12.74 -8.86 -0.82
N LEU A 84 13.74 -9.38 -1.54
CA LEU A 84 13.58 -10.35 -2.62
C LEU A 84 12.63 -11.48 -2.19
N ARG A 85 11.33 -11.34 -2.44
CA ARG A 85 10.38 -12.43 -2.25
C ARG A 85 10.57 -13.33 -3.45
N LYS A 86 11.14 -14.52 -3.20
CA LYS A 86 11.05 -15.66 -4.12
C LYS A 86 9.57 -15.96 -4.33
N ALA A 87 8.98 -15.35 -5.36
CA ALA A 87 7.64 -15.68 -5.81
C ALA A 87 7.71 -17.06 -6.46
N PHE A 88 7.37 -18.10 -5.70
CA PHE A 88 7.13 -19.40 -6.28
C PHE A 88 5.79 -19.34 -7.01
N ILE A 89 5.87 -19.27 -8.34
CA ILE A 89 4.74 -19.60 -9.20
C ILE A 89 4.47 -21.09 -8.98
N VAL A 90 3.32 -21.41 -8.40
CA VAL A 90 2.81 -22.79 -8.36
C VAL A 90 1.92 -22.94 -9.59
N PRO A 91 2.40 -23.53 -10.70
CA PRO A 91 1.52 -23.86 -11.81
C PRO A 91 0.60 -25.00 -11.37
N TYR A 92 -0.67 -24.68 -11.09
CA TYR A 92 -1.70 -25.72 -10.99
C TYR A 92 -1.98 -26.23 -12.42
N ARG A 93 -1.40 -27.36 -12.81
CA ARG A 93 -1.80 -28.02 -14.07
C ARG A 93 -1.72 -29.53 -13.98
N GLN A 94 -2.71 -30.14 -13.32
CA GLN A 94 -2.98 -31.56 -13.48
C GLN A 94 -4.29 -31.76 -14.25
N ILE A 95 -4.22 -31.66 -15.59
CA ILE A 95 -5.31 -32.16 -16.45
C ILE A 95 -5.05 -33.66 -16.64
N ARG A 96 -5.71 -34.50 -15.82
CA ARG A 96 -5.83 -35.92 -16.14
C ARG A 96 -6.93 -36.10 -17.17
N ARG A 97 -6.58 -36.08 -18.46
CA ARG A 97 -7.39 -36.74 -19.49
C ARG A 97 -7.06 -38.23 -19.44
N LYS A 98 -8.00 -39.03 -18.95
CA LYS A 98 -8.01 -40.49 -19.16
C LYS A 98 -9.17 -40.78 -20.10
N VAL A 99 -8.85 -41.01 -21.38
CA VAL A 99 -9.74 -41.67 -22.33
C VAL A 99 -9.00 -42.90 -22.79
N ARG A 100 -9.42 -44.05 -22.29
CA ARG A 100 -9.25 -45.34 -22.94
C ARG A 100 -10.36 -46.26 -22.46
#